data_AF-A0ABD3F3D7-F1
#
_entry.id   AF-A0ABD3F3D7-F1
#
_cell.length_a   1.000
_cell.length_b   1.000
_cell.length_c   1.000
_cell.angle_alpha   90.00
_cell.angle_beta   90.00
_cell.angle_gamma   90.00
#
_symmetry.space_group_name_H-M   'P 1'
#
loop_
_entity.id
_entity.type
_entity.pdbx_description
1 polymer ?
#
loop_
_entity_poly.entity_id
_entity_poly.type
_entity_poly.pdbx_seq_one_letter_code
_entity_poly.pdbx_strand_id
1 'polypeptide(L)'
;MATNQARSARAFIFTTDVAPMNELITPTSGALIRARTGAIGEQFLGGMSTKEHELQDVPGLVAGFDSGAVCDAVRDVLVNTTPEERAVRVDKALQQYYFDTVFFAHSMRELRDYACSAT
;
A
#
# COMPACT_ATOMS: atom_id res chain seq x y z
N MET A 1 0.22 8.67 2.34
CA MET A 1 1.12 9.49 3.17
C MET A 1 1.54 8.79 4.47
N ALA A 2 0.60 8.29 5.29
CA ALA A 2 0.93 7.64 6.57
C ALA A 2 1.83 6.38 6.45
N THR A 3 1.61 5.50 5.46
CA THR A 3 2.39 4.26 5.31
C THR A 3 3.86 4.49 4.98
N ASN A 4 4.18 5.41 4.06
CA ASN A 4 5.57 5.72 3.73
C ASN A 4 6.29 6.37 4.92
N GLN A 5 5.62 7.23 5.69
CA GLN A 5 6.15 7.75 6.95
C GLN A 5 6.42 6.63 7.95
N ALA A 6 5.47 5.72 8.15
CA ALA A 6 5.61 4.57 9.04
C ALA A 6 6.78 3.65 8.63
N ARG A 7 6.94 3.36 7.33
CA ARG A 7 8.07 2.57 6.79
C ARG A 7 9.40 3.27 7.08
N SER A 8 9.47 4.58 6.82
CA SER A 8 10.67 5.39 7.07
C SER A 8 11.06 5.44 8.55
N ALA A 9 10.09 5.28 9.46
CA ALA A 9 10.28 5.29 10.90
C ALA A 9 10.50 3.88 11.51
N ARG A 10 10.68 2.84 10.69
CA ARG A 10 10.77 1.42 11.14
C ARG A 10 9.57 0.97 11.98
N ALA A 11 8.39 1.47 11.69
CA ALA A 11 7.17 0.97 12.33
C ALA A 11 6.78 -0.41 11.76
N PHE A 12 6.20 -1.26 12.61
CA PHE A 12 5.54 -2.48 12.15
C PHE A 12 4.14 -2.14 11.66
N ILE A 13 3.84 -2.46 10.40
CA ILE A 13 2.65 -1.97 9.71
C ILE A 13 1.68 -3.12 9.47
N PHE A 14 0.43 -2.88 9.87
CA PHE A 14 -0.73 -3.63 9.40
C PHE A 14 -1.39 -2.84 8.28
N THR A 15 -1.64 -3.49 7.14
CA THR A 15 -2.36 -2.86 6.03
C THR A 15 -3.18 -3.89 5.26
N THR A 16 -4.06 -3.47 4.36
CA THR A 16 -4.94 -4.38 3.63
C THR A 16 -4.19 -5.21 2.59
N ASP A 17 -4.65 -6.44 2.35
CA ASP A 17 -4.08 -7.39 1.37
C ASP A 17 -4.47 -7.11 -0.10
N VAL A 18 -4.95 -5.89 -0.39
CA VAL A 18 -5.34 -5.44 -1.73
C VAL A 18 -4.49 -4.25 -2.18
N ALA A 19 -4.42 -4.07 -3.51
CA ALA A 19 -3.65 -2.98 -4.12
C ALA A 19 -4.18 -1.60 -3.70
N PRO A 20 -3.30 -0.59 -3.59
CA PRO A 20 -1.84 -0.67 -3.76
C PRO A 20 -1.11 -1.07 -2.47
N MET A 21 -1.83 -1.35 -1.38
CA MET A 21 -1.22 -1.48 -0.05
C MET A 21 -0.36 -2.73 0.09
N ASN A 22 -0.79 -3.83 -0.51
CA ASN A 22 -0.06 -5.12 -0.53
C ASN A 22 1.18 -5.12 -1.45
N GLU A 23 1.35 -4.10 -2.28
CA GLU A 23 2.56 -3.86 -3.08
C GLU A 23 3.62 -3.15 -2.23
N LEU A 24 3.19 -2.22 -1.37
CA LEU A 24 4.09 -1.45 -0.48
C LEU A 24 4.52 -2.25 0.76
N ILE A 25 3.63 -3.11 1.26
CA ILE A 25 3.87 -3.97 2.42
C ILE A 25 3.54 -5.40 2.02
N THR A 26 4.49 -6.31 2.22
CA THR A 26 4.34 -7.74 1.95
C THR A 26 4.29 -8.52 3.27
N PRO A 27 3.94 -9.82 3.25
CA PRO A 27 4.03 -10.66 4.45
C PRO A 27 5.45 -10.70 5.07
N THR A 28 6.48 -10.36 4.28
CA THR A 28 7.88 -10.31 4.74
C THR A 28 8.32 -8.96 5.28
N SER A 29 7.50 -7.90 5.12
CA SER A 29 7.80 -6.53 5.54
C SER A 29 6.70 -5.89 6.39
N GLY A 30 5.75 -6.68 6.87
CA GLY A 30 4.65 -6.25 7.73
C GLY A 30 3.62 -7.36 7.91
N ALA A 31 2.37 -6.96 8.12
CA ALA A 31 1.23 -7.87 8.21
C ALA A 31 0.06 -7.37 7.36
N LEU A 32 -0.67 -8.32 6.78
CA LEU A 32 -1.78 -8.04 5.88
C LEU A 32 -3.13 -8.35 6.56
N ILE A 33 -4.05 -7.41 6.47
CA ILE A 33 -5.45 -7.51 6.88
C ILE A 33 -6.23 -7.95 5.66
N ARG A 34 -7.00 -9.04 5.80
CA ARG A 34 -7.88 -9.51 4.73
C ARG A 34 -8.91 -8.44 4.38
N ALA A 35 -8.94 -8.05 3.13
CA ALA A 35 -9.87 -7.09 2.59
C ALA A 35 -10.50 -7.61 1.28
N ARG A 36 -11.49 -6.87 0.79
CA ARG A 36 -12.09 -7.07 -0.53
C ARG A 36 -12.00 -5.77 -1.30
N THR A 37 -11.62 -5.85 -2.56
CA THR A 37 -11.71 -4.71 -3.47
C THR A 37 -13.17 -4.32 -3.63
N GLY A 38 -13.45 -3.03 -3.52
CA GLY A 38 -14.74 -2.45 -3.79
C GLY A 38 -14.59 -1.23 -4.69
N ALA A 39 -15.72 -0.76 -5.21
CA ALA A 39 -15.79 0.47 -5.97
C ALA A 39 -16.83 1.40 -5.34
N ILE A 40 -16.57 2.71 -5.36
CA ILE A 40 -17.43 3.75 -4.77
C ILE A 40 -17.48 4.93 -5.76
N GLY A 41 -18.67 5.31 -6.22
CA GLY A 41 -18.85 6.30 -7.29
C GLY A 41 -18.52 7.73 -6.87
N GLU A 42 -18.54 7.98 -5.56
CA GLU A 42 -18.24 9.27 -4.96
C GLU A 42 -16.73 9.49 -4.75
N GLN A 43 -15.89 8.47 -4.97
CA GLN A 43 -14.44 8.57 -4.78
C GLN A 43 -13.70 8.67 -6.11
N PHE A 44 -12.76 9.61 -6.20
CA PHE A 44 -11.96 9.88 -7.40
C PHE A 44 -11.28 8.63 -7.98
N LEU A 45 -10.70 7.78 -7.11
CA LEU A 45 -10.07 6.50 -7.47
C LEU A 45 -10.97 5.30 -7.16
N GLY A 46 -12.27 5.53 -7.06
CA GLY A 46 -13.26 4.54 -6.65
C GLY A 46 -13.75 3.63 -7.77
N GLY A 47 -13.39 3.87 -9.03
CA GLY A 47 -13.57 2.91 -10.13
C GLY A 47 -14.97 2.81 -10.74
N MET A 48 -15.99 3.44 -10.14
CA MET A 48 -17.37 3.46 -10.66
C MET A 48 -17.96 4.87 -10.75
N SER A 49 -17.10 5.89 -10.83
CA SER A 49 -17.57 7.27 -11.00
C SER A 49 -18.09 7.51 -12.41
N THR A 50 -19.06 8.40 -12.55
CA THR A 50 -19.59 8.85 -13.85
C THR A 50 -19.00 10.19 -14.30
N LYS A 51 -18.06 10.76 -13.55
CA LYS A 51 -17.45 12.05 -13.87
C LYS A 51 -16.24 11.91 -14.80
N GLU A 52 -16.10 12.85 -15.72
CA GLU A 52 -15.18 12.82 -16.87
C GLU A 52 -13.72 12.47 -16.55
N HIS A 53 -13.17 12.91 -15.41
CA HIS A 53 -11.75 12.72 -15.06
C HIS A 53 -11.53 11.80 -13.86
N GLU A 54 -12.59 11.14 -13.39
CA GLU A 54 -12.50 10.18 -12.31
C GLU A 54 -12.29 8.77 -12.87
N LEU A 55 -11.92 7.84 -12.00
CA LEU A 55 -11.66 6.46 -12.39
C LEU A 55 -12.99 5.72 -12.68
N GLN A 56 -13.12 5.17 -13.89
CA GLN A 56 -14.35 4.52 -14.39
C GLN A 56 -14.07 3.07 -14.82
N ASP A 57 -15.08 2.21 -14.72
CA ASP A 57 -15.12 0.82 -15.20
C ASP A 57 -13.94 -0.07 -14.77
N VAL A 58 -13.41 0.14 -13.57
CA VAL A 58 -12.33 -0.67 -12.98
C VAL A 58 -12.62 -0.95 -11.51
N PRO A 59 -11.97 -1.95 -10.88
CA PRO A 59 -12.20 -2.29 -9.49
C PRO A 59 -12.00 -1.15 -8.48
N GLY A 60 -11.24 -0.10 -8.83
CA GLY A 60 -10.94 1.01 -7.94
C GLY A 60 -9.91 0.67 -6.86
N LEU A 61 -9.64 1.64 -5.97
CA LEU A 61 -8.69 1.50 -4.87
C LEU A 61 -9.37 1.40 -3.49
N VAL A 62 -10.66 1.05 -3.45
CA VAL A 62 -11.38 0.90 -2.19
C VAL A 62 -11.14 -0.49 -1.63
N ALA A 63 -10.77 -0.55 -0.36
CA ALA A 63 -10.59 -1.79 0.39
C ALA A 63 -11.64 -1.88 1.50
N GLY A 64 -12.56 -2.84 1.39
CA GLY A 64 -13.52 -3.16 2.44
C GLY A 64 -12.99 -4.26 3.35
N PHE A 65 -13.01 -4.03 4.66
CA PHE A 65 -12.65 -5.02 5.70
C PHE A 65 -13.53 -4.81 6.93
N ASP A 66 -13.63 -5.83 7.77
CA ASP A 66 -14.36 -5.77 9.03
C ASP A 66 -13.42 -5.86 10.24
N SER A 67 -13.97 -5.63 11.43
CA SER A 67 -13.21 -5.68 12.68
C SER A 67 -12.64 -7.07 12.99
N GLY A 68 -13.30 -8.14 12.52
CA GLY A 68 -12.83 -9.51 12.67
C GLY A 68 -11.51 -9.72 11.92
N ALA A 69 -11.43 -9.26 10.67
CA ALA A 69 -10.21 -9.34 9.86
C ALA A 69 -9.02 -8.61 10.51
N VAL A 70 -9.26 -7.47 11.15
CA VAL A 70 -8.21 -6.74 11.90
C VAL A 70 -7.75 -7.55 13.10
N CYS A 71 -8.68 -8.05 13.92
CA CYS A 71 -8.38 -8.86 15.09
C CYS A 71 -7.60 -10.12 14.72
N ASP A 72 -7.97 -10.78 13.63
CA ASP A 72 -7.31 -11.99 13.15
C ASP A 72 -5.87 -11.71 12.72
N ALA A 73 -5.62 -10.62 11.99
CA ALA A 73 -4.27 -10.22 11.60
C ALA A 73 -3.39 -9.90 12.82
N VAL A 74 -3.91 -9.15 13.80
CA VAL A 74 -3.18 -8.85 15.03
C VAL A 74 -2.87 -10.12 15.82
N ARG A 75 -3.86 -11.00 15.98
CA ARG A 75 -3.68 -12.29 16.68
C ARG A 75 -2.64 -13.16 15.98
N ASP A 76 -2.69 -13.26 14.65
CA ASP A 76 -1.72 -14.03 13.87
C ASP A 76 -0.29 -13.55 14.12
N VAL A 77 -0.05 -12.23 14.06
CA VAL A 77 1.27 -11.66 14.36
C VAL A 77 1.71 -11.96 15.80
N LEU A 78 0.83 -11.81 16.78
CA LEU A 78 1.18 -12.03 18.18
C LEU A 78 1.47 -13.49 18.50
N VAL A 79 0.75 -14.43 17.88
CA VAL A 79 0.86 -15.87 18.16
C VAL A 79 1.97 -16.52 17.32
N ASN A 80 2.11 -16.12 16.06
CA ASN A 80 2.96 -16.82 15.08
C ASN A 80 4.27 -16.08 14.76
N THR A 81 4.60 -15.00 15.47
CA THR A 81 5.89 -14.31 15.27
C THR A 81 6.56 -13.89 16.58
N THR A 82 7.89 -13.82 16.56
CA THR A 82 8.68 -13.28 17.68
C THR A 82 8.95 -11.77 17.52
N PRO A 83 9.33 -11.05 18.60
CA PRO A 83 9.79 -9.66 18.50
C PRO A 83 10.94 -9.48 17.51
N GLU A 84 11.88 -10.41 17.43
CA GLU A 84 13.06 -10.36 16.55
C GLU A 84 12.64 -10.52 15.08
N GLU A 85 11.73 -11.44 14.78
CA GLU A 85 11.18 -11.58 13.44
C GLU A 85 10.44 -10.31 13.02
N ARG A 86 9.67 -9.69 13.93
CA ARG A 86 9.02 -8.40 13.66
C ARG A 86 10.04 -7.28 13.40
N ALA A 87 11.15 -7.25 14.13
CA ALA A 87 12.24 -6.29 13.91
C ALA A 87 12.86 -6.46 12.50
N VAL A 88 13.11 -7.70 12.07
CA VAL A 88 13.59 -7.97 10.71
C VAL A 88 12.60 -7.52 9.65
N ARG A 89 11.28 -7.71 9.87
CA ARG A 89 10.25 -7.26 8.93
C ARG A 89 10.22 -5.73 8.82
N VAL A 90 10.39 -4.97 9.91
CA VAL A 90 10.42 -3.50 9.81
C VAL A 90 11.66 -2.97 9.10
N ASP A 91 12.81 -3.63 9.26
CA ASP A 91 14.02 -3.28 8.53
C ASP A 91 13.86 -3.52 7.02
N LYS A 92 13.19 -4.61 6.62
CA LYS A 92 12.81 -4.86 5.22
C LYS A 92 11.86 -3.79 4.69
N ALA A 93 10.88 -3.36 5.49
CA ALA A 93 9.94 -2.30 5.10
C ALA A 93 10.66 -0.97 4.84
N LEU A 94 11.64 -0.62 5.69
CA LEU A 94 12.50 0.55 5.54
C LEU A 94 13.38 0.44 4.29
N GLN A 95 14.02 -0.71 4.06
CA GLN A 95 14.84 -0.94 2.88
C GLN A 95 14.02 -0.76 1.59
N GLN A 96 12.83 -1.36 1.54
CA GLN A 96 11.95 -1.20 0.39
C GLN A 96 11.49 0.25 0.21
N TYR A 97 11.27 1.00 1.30
CA TYR A 97 10.92 2.42 1.21
C TYR A 97 12.00 3.24 0.52
N TYR A 98 13.28 3.00 0.85
CA TYR A 98 14.39 3.67 0.17
C TYR A 98 14.45 3.29 -1.31
N PHE A 99 14.30 2.00 -1.63
CA PHE A 99 14.27 1.55 -3.02
C PHE A 99 13.16 2.22 -3.82
N ASP A 100 11.92 2.18 -3.32
CA ASP A 100 10.76 2.77 -3.97
C ASP A 100 10.91 4.28 -4.17
N THR A 101 11.51 4.98 -3.18
CA THR A 101 11.72 6.43 -3.25
C THR A 101 12.72 6.82 -4.33
N VAL A 102 13.82 6.07 -4.44
CA VAL A 102 14.83 6.29 -5.49
C VAL A 102 14.24 5.94 -6.86
N PHE A 103 13.55 4.80 -6.96
CA PHE A 103 12.86 4.40 -8.18
C PHE A 103 11.86 5.46 -8.64
N PHE A 104 10.99 5.93 -7.74
CA PHE A 104 10.03 7.00 -8.04
C PHE A 104 10.72 8.27 -8.53
N ALA A 105 11.79 8.71 -7.87
CA ALA A 105 12.53 9.90 -8.29
C ALA A 105 13.16 9.74 -9.70
N HIS A 106 13.62 8.54 -10.04
CA HIS A 106 14.12 8.23 -11.38
C HIS A 106 12.99 8.28 -12.42
N SER A 107 11.91 7.53 -12.19
CA SER A 107 10.77 7.46 -13.10
C SER A 107 10.11 8.83 -13.34
N MET A 108 10.10 9.70 -12.33
CA MET A 108 9.59 11.07 -12.49
C MET A 108 10.49 11.96 -13.37
N ARG A 109 11.81 11.73 -13.38
CA ARG A 109 12.72 12.41 -14.31
C ARG A 109 12.46 11.95 -15.74
N GLU A 110 12.36 10.64 -15.95
CA GLU A 110 12.03 10.07 -17.27
C GLU A 110 10.69 10.59 -17.79
N LEU A 111 9.67 10.60 -16.93
CA LEU A 111 8.34 11.13 -17.28
C LEU A 111 8.40 12.61 -17.68
N ARG A 112 9.14 13.43 -16.92
CA ARG A 112 9.32 14.84 -17.24
C ARG A 112 10.04 15.01 -18.58
N ASP A 113 11.12 14.28 -18.81
CA ASP A 113 11.91 14.39 -20.03
C ASP A 113 11.08 13.96 -21.24
N TYR A 114 10.28 12.88 -21.11
CA TYR A 114 9.28 12.47 -22.11
C TYR A 114 8.28 13.60 -22.40
N ALA A 115 7.64 14.15 -21.36
CA ALA A 115 6.62 15.19 -21.49
C ALA A 115 7.17 16.49 -22.12
N CYS A 116 8.43 16.86 -21.83
CA CYS A 116 9.08 18.02 -22.41
C CYS A 116 9.67 17.77 -23.81
N SER A 117 9.87 16.51 -24.21
CA SER A 117 10.32 16.14 -25.57
C SER A 117 9.18 15.94 -26.56
N ALA A 118 7.94 15.82 -26.06
CA ALA A 118 6.74 15.60 -26.87
C ALA A 118 6.10 16.90 -27.40
N THR A 119 6.82 18.03 -27.31
CA THR A 119 6.50 19.33 -27.95
C THR A 119 7.46 19.62 -29.06
#